data_AF-A0A1L7CF97-F1
#
_entry.id   AF-A0A1L7CF97-F1
#
_cell.length_a   1.000
_cell.length_b   1.000
_cell.length_c   1.000
_cell.angle_alpha   90.00
_cell.angle_beta   90.00
_cell.angle_gamma   90.00
#
_symmetry.space_group_name_H-M   'P 1'
#
loop_
_entity.id
_entity.type
_entity.pdbx_description
1 polymer ?
#
loop_
_entity_poly.entity_id
_entity_poly.type
_entity_poly.pdbx_seq_one_letter_code
_entity_poly.pdbx_strand_id
1 'polypeptide(L)'
;MRAQIDLKHRVYDSLSFFERESVARSDFYALLDFLLSYAGIAVEELGDDARSCFKAGYPVDAFDEIAYLVSQRDVGVPDWWFEQLALIPIFQAPYEPEEVIEMAASMKKITGVPAPWEDSQTAA
;
A
#
# COMPACT_ATOMS: atom_id res chain seq x y z
N MET A 1 -14.67 -6.07 -5.73
CA MET A 1 -14.71 -5.63 -4.32
C MET A 1 -13.58 -4.63 -4.17
N ARG A 2 -13.84 -3.34 -3.88
CA ARG A 2 -12.74 -2.41 -3.60
C ARG A 2 -12.14 -2.83 -2.25
N ALA A 3 -10.86 -3.15 -2.23
CA ALA A 3 -10.18 -3.53 -1.00
C ALA A 3 -10.20 -2.35 -0.01
N GLN A 4 -10.40 -2.64 1.27
CA GLN A 4 -10.49 -1.62 2.31
C GLN A 4 -9.08 -1.17 2.67
N ILE A 5 -8.80 0.13 2.50
CA ILE A 5 -7.53 0.76 2.87
C ILE A 5 -7.55 1.34 4.30
N ASP A 6 -8.71 1.34 4.98
CA ASP A 6 -8.78 1.62 6.41
C ASP A 6 -8.49 0.34 7.21
N LEU A 7 -7.25 0.22 7.66
CA LEU A 7 -6.71 -0.91 8.41
C LEU A 7 -6.73 -0.67 9.93
N LYS A 8 -7.21 0.49 10.42
CA LYS A 8 -7.22 0.82 11.86
C LYS A 8 -8.03 -0.17 12.70
N HIS A 9 -8.99 -0.84 12.08
CA HIS A 9 -9.85 -1.86 12.71
C HIS A 9 -9.46 -3.29 12.33
N ARG A 10 -8.36 -3.50 11.60
CA ARG A 10 -7.89 -4.83 11.20
C ARG A 10 -7.25 -5.53 12.39
N VAL A 11 -7.67 -6.77 12.65
CA VAL A 11 -7.16 -7.61 13.75
C VAL A 11 -6.41 -8.79 13.16
N TYR A 12 -5.10 -8.66 12.99
CA TYR A 12 -4.24 -9.72 12.44
C TYR A 12 -3.98 -10.85 13.44
N ASP A 13 -3.95 -10.53 14.74
CA ASP A 13 -3.54 -11.49 15.78
C ASP A 13 -4.54 -12.63 16.02
N SER A 14 -5.81 -12.43 15.66
CA SER A 14 -6.84 -13.47 15.74
C SER A 14 -6.80 -14.46 14.57
N LEU A 15 -6.01 -14.20 13.53
CA LEU A 15 -5.92 -15.02 12.33
C LEU A 15 -4.85 -16.12 12.49
N SER A 16 -5.09 -17.28 11.88
CA SER A 16 -4.02 -18.27 11.71
C SER A 16 -2.90 -17.71 10.84
N PHE A 17 -1.72 -18.34 10.87
CA PHE A 17 -0.55 -17.88 10.12
C PHE A 17 -0.86 -17.65 8.62
N PHE A 18 -1.45 -18.65 7.95
CA PHE A 18 -1.76 -18.58 6.52
C PHE A 18 -2.84 -17.54 6.20
N GLU A 19 -3.84 -17.39 7.07
CA GLU A 19 -4.87 -16.36 6.91
C GLU A 19 -4.28 -14.96 7.09
N ARG A 20 -3.42 -14.78 8.10
CA ARG A 20 -2.73 -13.53 8.37
C ARG A 20 -1.89 -13.10 7.17
N GLU A 21 -1.10 -14.02 6.61
CA GLU A 21 -0.27 -13.77 5.43
C GLU A 21 -1.14 -13.37 4.23
N SER A 22 -2.23 -14.11 3.98
CA SER A 22 -3.13 -13.82 2.86
C SER A 22 -3.84 -12.46 3.00
N VAL A 23 -4.31 -12.13 4.20
CA VAL A 23 -4.98 -10.85 4.49
C VAL A 23 -3.99 -9.69 4.42
N ALA A 24 -2.81 -9.83 5.02
CA ALA A 24 -1.77 -8.81 4.96
C ALA A 24 -1.35 -8.48 3.52
N ARG A 25 -1.19 -9.50 2.68
CA ARG A 25 -0.92 -9.34 1.25
C ARG A 25 -2.04 -8.61 0.52
N SER A 26 -3.30 -8.94 0.81
CA SER A 26 -4.46 -8.26 0.22
C SER A 26 -4.55 -6.79 0.66
N ASP A 27 -4.25 -6.51 1.93
CA ASP A 27 -4.24 -5.14 2.46
C ASP A 27 -3.10 -4.32 1.85
N PHE A 28 -1.90 -4.91 1.71
CA PHE A 28 -0.78 -4.24 1.07
C PHE A 28 -1.03 -3.97 -0.43
N TYR A 29 -1.60 -4.94 -1.14
CA TYR A 29 -2.04 -4.75 -2.52
C TYR A 29 -3.00 -3.55 -2.64
N ALA A 30 -3.95 -3.42 -1.72
CA ALA A 30 -4.89 -2.29 -1.70
C ALA A 30 -4.18 -0.95 -1.52
N LEU A 31 -3.17 -0.89 -0.66
CA LEU A 31 -2.36 0.31 -0.45
C LEU A 31 -1.56 0.69 -1.70
N LEU A 32 -1.00 -0.29 -2.42
CA LEU A 32 -0.26 -0.03 -3.67
C LEU A 32 -1.19 0.37 -4.83
N ASP A 33 -2.34 -0.28 -4.96
CA ASP A 33 -3.38 0.07 -5.95
C ASP A 33 -3.88 1.51 -5.74
N PHE A 34 -4.04 1.91 -4.47
CA PHE A 34 -4.31 3.29 -4.11
C PHE A 34 -3.18 4.23 -4.57
N LEU A 35 -1.91 3.91 -4.29
CA LEU A 35 -0.79 4.77 -4.69
C LEU A 35 -0.72 4.98 -6.20
N LEU A 36 -0.87 3.90 -6.98
CA LEU A 36 -0.90 3.96 -8.43
C LEU A 36 -2.02 4.89 -8.92
N SER A 37 -3.23 4.67 -8.40
CA SER A 37 -4.40 5.51 -8.73
C SER A 37 -4.20 6.98 -8.33
N TYR A 38 -3.63 7.21 -7.14
CA TYR A 38 -3.40 8.55 -6.59
C TYR A 38 -2.33 9.32 -7.35
N ALA A 39 -1.24 8.64 -7.75
CA ALA A 39 -0.17 9.22 -8.56
C ALA A 39 -0.50 9.28 -10.06
N GLY A 40 -1.67 8.78 -10.48
CA GLY A 40 -2.09 8.75 -11.88
C GLY A 40 -1.23 7.81 -12.74
N ILE A 41 -0.70 6.75 -12.15
CA ILE A 41 0.14 5.74 -12.81
C ILE A 41 -0.76 4.55 -13.17
N ALA A 42 -0.83 4.22 -14.46
CA ALA A 42 -1.52 3.01 -14.89
C ALA A 42 -0.67 1.77 -14.58
N VAL A 43 -1.30 0.63 -14.27
CA VAL A 43 -0.61 -0.65 -14.06
C VAL A 43 0.22 -1.05 -15.30
N GLU A 44 -0.20 -0.62 -16.48
CA GLU A 44 0.49 -0.84 -17.75
C GLU A 44 1.81 -0.05 -17.89
N GLU A 45 2.02 0.98 -17.07
CA GLU A 45 3.28 1.74 -17.02
C GLU A 45 4.35 1.05 -16.17
N LEU A 46 3.98 0.04 -15.38
CA LEU A 46 4.94 -0.83 -14.70
C LEU A 46 5.71 -1.68 -15.73
N GLY A 47 6.99 -1.91 -15.47
CA GLY A 47 7.82 -2.87 -16.17
C GLY A 47 7.20 -4.27 -16.15
N ASP A 48 7.58 -5.11 -17.12
CA ASP A 48 6.94 -6.42 -17.34
C ASP A 48 6.95 -7.31 -16.09
N ASP A 49 8.04 -7.30 -15.33
CA ASP A 49 8.19 -8.09 -14.10
C ASP A 49 7.29 -7.55 -12.98
N ALA A 50 7.40 -6.27 -12.61
CA ALA A 50 6.56 -5.66 -11.57
C ALA A 50 5.07 -5.74 -11.92
N ARG A 51 4.71 -5.53 -13.19
CA ARG A 51 3.34 -5.68 -13.68
C ARG A 51 2.83 -7.10 -13.52
N SER A 52 3.65 -8.09 -13.85
CA SER A 52 3.29 -9.51 -13.73
C SER A 52 3.12 -9.90 -12.26
N CYS A 53 4.04 -9.49 -11.39
CA CYS A 53 3.96 -9.70 -9.96
C CYS A 53 2.71 -9.05 -9.37
N PHE A 54 2.45 -7.77 -9.69
CA PHE A 54 1.28 -7.06 -9.25
C PHE A 54 -0.01 -7.78 -9.69
N LYS A 55 -0.16 -8.07 -10.99
CA LYS A 55 -1.35 -8.79 -11.51
C LYS A 55 -1.51 -10.20 -10.93
N ALA A 56 -0.42 -10.86 -10.53
CA ALA A 56 -0.43 -12.18 -9.91
C ALA A 56 -0.65 -12.13 -8.38
N GLY A 57 -0.78 -10.94 -7.78
CA GLY A 57 -1.02 -10.79 -6.35
C GLY A 57 0.25 -10.88 -5.50
N TYR A 58 1.41 -10.56 -6.06
CA TYR A 58 2.70 -10.42 -5.36
C TYR A 58 3.09 -8.93 -5.28
N PRO A 59 2.40 -8.14 -4.43
CA PRO A 59 2.60 -6.69 -4.36
C PRO A 59 3.99 -6.27 -3.88
N VAL A 60 4.66 -7.11 -3.09
CA VAL A 60 6.01 -6.83 -2.56
C VAL A 60 7.05 -6.80 -3.67
N ASP A 61 7.03 -7.77 -4.58
CA ASP A 61 7.95 -7.82 -5.72
C ASP A 61 7.73 -6.70 -6.73
N ALA A 62 6.59 -6.01 -6.66
CA ALA A 62 6.28 -4.83 -7.49
C ALA A 62 6.58 -3.50 -6.77
N PHE A 63 6.85 -3.51 -5.47
CA PHE A 63 6.80 -2.31 -4.65
C PHE A 63 7.91 -1.30 -4.98
N ASP A 64 9.15 -1.75 -5.15
CA ASP A 64 10.29 -0.88 -5.46
C ASP A 64 10.04 -0.04 -6.72
N GLU A 65 9.52 -0.66 -7.77
CA GLU A 65 9.23 0.03 -9.02
C GLU A 65 8.05 1.00 -8.86
N ILE A 66 7.00 0.61 -8.12
CA ILE A 66 5.87 1.48 -7.81
C ILE A 66 6.35 2.71 -7.02
N ALA A 67 7.13 2.52 -5.96
CA ALA A 67 7.68 3.60 -5.15
C ALA A 67 8.57 4.54 -5.98
N TYR A 68 9.43 3.97 -6.83
CA TYR A 68 10.25 4.73 -7.77
C TYR A 68 9.39 5.58 -8.71
N LEU A 69 8.39 5.01 -9.37
CA LEU A 69 7.52 5.74 -10.30
C LEU A 69 6.72 6.84 -9.59
N VAL A 70 6.18 6.56 -8.40
CA VAL A 70 5.50 7.57 -7.56
C VAL A 70 6.45 8.73 -7.25
N SER A 71 7.70 8.45 -6.89
CA SER A 71 8.71 9.48 -6.62
C SER A 71 9.00 10.36 -7.86
N GLN A 72 8.99 9.77 -9.06
CA GLN A 72 9.20 10.50 -10.33
C GLN A 72 8.02 11.42 -10.69
N ARG A 73 6.82 11.16 -10.16
CA ARG A 73 5.65 12.02 -10.40
C ARG A 73 5.64 13.30 -9.55
N ASP A 74 6.57 13.44 -8.60
CA ASP A 74 6.56 14.50 -7.55
C ASP A 74 5.21 14.63 -6.82
N VAL A 75 4.50 13.51 -6.73
CA VAL A 75 3.24 13.41 -5.98
C VAL A 75 3.59 13.09 -4.53
N GLY A 76 3.19 13.97 -3.62
CA GLY A 76 3.36 13.74 -2.19
C GLY A 76 2.41 12.64 -1.70
N VAL A 77 2.94 11.61 -1.04
CA VAL A 77 2.13 10.53 -0.46
C VAL A 77 1.50 11.00 0.86
N PRO A 78 0.17 10.84 1.03
CA PRO A 78 -0.51 11.21 2.27
C PRO A 78 0.05 10.50 3.51
N ASP A 79 0.12 11.21 4.63
CA ASP A 79 0.65 10.68 5.88
C ASP A 79 -0.10 9.45 6.40
N TRP A 80 -1.42 9.46 6.30
CA TRP A 80 -2.27 8.34 6.69
C TRP A 80 -1.92 7.07 5.93
N TRP A 81 -1.39 7.15 4.69
CA TRP A 81 -1.02 5.95 3.92
C TRP A 81 0.13 5.19 4.60
N PHE A 82 1.14 5.92 5.08
CA PHE A 82 2.24 5.34 5.85
C PHE A 82 1.77 4.79 7.20
N GLU A 83 0.78 5.44 7.83
CA GLU A 83 0.15 4.90 9.05
C GLU A 83 -0.54 3.57 8.78
N GLN A 84 -1.22 3.40 7.63
CA GLN A 84 -1.82 2.12 7.25
C GLN A 84 -0.76 1.07 6.95
N LEU A 85 0.31 1.45 6.24
CA LEU A 85 1.42 0.54 5.95
C LEU A 85 2.01 -0.05 7.24
N ALA A 86 2.24 0.79 8.27
CA ALA A 86 2.80 0.37 9.55
C ALA A 86 1.89 -0.60 10.36
N LEU A 87 0.61 -0.72 10.01
CA LEU A 87 -0.31 -1.66 10.65
C LEU A 87 -0.22 -3.09 10.08
N ILE A 88 0.42 -3.26 8.91
CA ILE A 88 0.57 -4.56 8.26
C ILE A 88 1.74 -5.31 8.92
N PRO A 89 1.49 -6.45 9.59
CA PRO A 89 2.51 -7.09 10.44
C PRO A 89 3.56 -7.89 9.65
N ILE A 90 3.27 -8.29 8.41
CA ILE A 90 4.11 -9.14 7.56
C ILE A 90 3.84 -8.76 6.10
N PHE A 91 4.87 -8.44 5.33
CA PHE A 91 4.74 -8.12 3.89
C PHE A 91 4.99 -9.35 3.02
N GLN A 92 6.06 -10.08 3.30
CA GLN A 92 6.37 -11.47 2.90
C GLN A 92 7.80 -11.78 3.35
N ALA A 93 8.14 -13.03 3.69
CA ALA A 93 9.56 -13.41 3.72
C ALA A 93 10.16 -13.24 2.30
N PRO A 94 11.34 -12.61 2.14
CA PRO A 94 12.31 -12.25 3.19
C PRO A 94 12.16 -10.84 3.78
N TYR A 95 11.20 -10.04 3.34
CA TYR A 95 11.12 -8.63 3.70
C TYR A 95 10.49 -8.40 5.07
N GLU A 96 11.27 -7.80 5.96
CA GLU A 96 10.78 -7.29 7.24
C GLU A 96 10.04 -5.96 7.05
N PRO A 97 9.08 -5.62 7.92
CA PRO A 97 8.37 -4.33 7.88
C PRO A 97 9.29 -3.11 7.75
N GLU A 98 10.45 -3.15 8.39
CA GLU A 98 11.46 -2.08 8.33
C GLU A 98 12.00 -1.87 6.92
N GLU A 99 12.23 -2.93 6.13
CA GLU A 99 12.73 -2.80 4.76
C GLU A 99 11.68 -2.13 3.86
N VAL A 100 10.42 -2.49 4.02
CA VAL A 100 9.30 -1.86 3.29
C VAL A 100 9.13 -0.39 3.71
N ILE A 101 9.37 -0.06 4.98
CA ILE A 101 9.39 1.32 5.47
C ILE A 101 10.56 2.11 4.87
N GLU A 102 11.75 1.52 4.74
CA GLU A 102 12.91 2.15 4.11
C GLU A 102 12.69 2.42 2.62
N MET A 103 12.10 1.46 1.89
CA MET A 103 11.70 1.67 0.50
C MET A 103 10.68 2.80 0.39
N ALA A 104 9.70 2.84 1.31
CA ALA A 104 8.70 3.89 1.39
C ALA A 104 9.31 5.28 1.72
N ALA A 105 10.46 5.33 2.39
CA ALA A 105 11.14 6.58 2.74
C ALA A 105 11.66 7.36 1.52
N SER A 106 11.77 6.71 0.35
CA SER A 106 12.06 7.39 -0.91
C SER A 106 10.91 8.28 -1.41
N MET A 107 9.70 8.08 -0.91
CA MET A 107 8.51 8.84 -1.29
C MET A 107 8.35 10.09 -0.41
N LYS A 108 8.04 11.22 -1.05
CA LYS A 108 7.79 12.50 -0.37
C LYS A 108 6.48 12.42 0.42
N LYS A 109 6.55 12.53 1.75
CA LYS A 109 5.35 12.58 2.62
C LYS A 109 4.71 13.97 2.62
N ILE A 110 3.37 14.03 2.59
CA ILE A 110 2.58 15.26 2.78
C ILE A 110 1.51 15.08 3.85
N THR A 111 1.14 16.18 4.50
CA THR A 111 0.14 16.22 5.57
C THR A 111 -1.10 16.98 5.11
N GLY A 112 -2.24 16.71 5.74
CA GLY A 112 -3.50 17.45 5.49
C GLY A 112 -4.28 17.00 4.26
N VAL A 113 -3.92 15.86 3.64
CA VAL A 113 -4.80 15.17 2.69
C VAL A 113 -5.73 14.25 3.48
N PRO A 114 -7.06 14.46 3.44
CA PRO A 114 -8.00 13.64 4.20
C PRO A 114 -7.94 12.18 3.75
N ALA A 115 -8.18 11.26 4.69
CA ALA A 115 -8.23 9.85 4.35
C ALA A 115 -9.54 9.50 3.63
N PRO A 116 -9.55 8.54 2.68
CA PRO A 116 -10.74 8.25 1.87
C PRO A 116 -11.97 7.74 2.64
N TRP A 117 -11.81 7.37 3.92
CA TRP A 117 -12.88 6.95 4.82
C TRP A 117 -13.41 8.06 5.72
N GLU A 118 -12.77 9.24 5.75
CA GLU A 118 -13.19 10.38 6.58
C GLU A 118 -14.40 11.15 5.98
N ASP A 119 -14.70 10.95 4.69
CA ASP A 119 -15.81 11.63 3.99
C ASP A 119 -17.23 11.24 4.47
N SER A 120 -17.36 10.35 5.46
CA SER A 120 -18.67 9.90 5.95
C SER A 120 -19.26 10.75 7.10
N GLN A 121 -18.57 11.79 7.60
CA GLN A 121 -19.04 12.56 8.77
C GLN A 121 -19.14 14.08 8.58
N THR A 122 -18.81 14.64 7.42
CA THR A 122 -18.87 16.10 7.16
C THR A 122 -20.13 16.55 6.41
N ALA A 123 -21.21 15.75 6.47
CA ALA A 123 -22.52 16.06 5.91
C ALA A 123 -23.64 15.66 6.88
N ALA A 124 -23.72 16.33 8.04
CA ALA A 124 -24.88 16.32 8.93
C ALA A 124 -25.06 17.69 9.58
#